data_AF-A0A924MDM8-F1
#
_entry.id   AF-A0A924MDM8-F1
#
_cell.length_a   1.000
_cell.length_b   1.000
_cell.length_c   1.000
_cell.angle_alpha   90.00
_cell.angle_beta   90.00
_cell.angle_gamma   90.00
#
_symmetry.space_group_name_H-M   'P 1'
#
loop_
_entity.id
_entity.type
_entity.pdbx_description
1 polymer ?
#
loop_
_entity_poly.entity_id
_entity_poly.type
_entity_poly.pdbx_seq_one_letter_code
_entity_poly.pdbx_strand_id
1 'polypeptide(L)'
;AMSALLAHRIGQITPITFSISMNDYGFELLSDQPIPVDDSNIYELLTSDNLVADIQKSVNSVEMASRKFRDIAVIGGLIFQGMPGEQKKARHLQSSASLLFKVFNEYDLNNLLLRQAYNEVFTQQMEETRLRNALQRIQHSQIVLKFPKRLTPLSFPIVVDGLNRNNLSSEKLEDRVRRMQEQLR
;
A
#
# COMPACT_ATOMS: atom_id res chain seq x y z
N ALA A 1 1.79 -4.02 0.01
CA ALA A 1 1.22 -4.39 -1.31
C ALA A 1 -0.01 -5.32 -1.16
N MET A 2 0.09 -6.46 -0.46
CA MET A 2 -1.05 -7.40 -0.30
C MET A 2 -2.31 -6.80 0.35
N SER A 3 -2.16 -5.99 1.41
CA SER A 3 -3.28 -5.33 2.08
C SER A 3 -4.05 -4.38 1.16
N ALA A 4 -3.33 -3.53 0.42
CA ALA A 4 -3.92 -2.62 -0.55
C ALA A 4 -4.63 -3.38 -1.68
N LEU A 5 -4.00 -4.44 -2.22
CA LEU A 5 -4.60 -5.30 -3.24
C LEU A 5 -5.95 -5.86 -2.77
N LEU A 6 -6.00 -6.45 -1.57
CA LEU A 6 -7.23 -7.01 -1.02
C LEU A 6 -8.27 -5.94 -0.74
N ALA A 7 -7.88 -4.81 -0.15
CA ALA A 7 -8.77 -3.68 0.07
C ALA A 7 -9.42 -3.21 -1.24
N HIS A 8 -8.64 -3.13 -2.32
CA HIS A 8 -9.16 -2.76 -3.63
C HIS A 8 -10.13 -3.80 -4.20
N ARG A 9 -9.78 -5.09 -4.14
CA ARG A 9 -10.64 -6.17 -4.66
C ARG A 9 -11.94 -6.28 -3.88
N ILE A 10 -11.90 -6.18 -2.55
CA ILE A 10 -13.11 -6.16 -1.72
C ILE A 10 -13.96 -4.93 -2.05
N GLY A 11 -13.32 -3.78 -2.30
CA GLY A 11 -13.99 -2.56 -2.76
C GLY A 11 -14.71 -2.68 -4.10
N GLN A 12 -14.36 -3.67 -4.94
CA GLN A 12 -15.10 -3.98 -6.18
C GLN A 12 -16.40 -4.75 -5.90
N ILE A 13 -16.48 -5.48 -4.78
CA ILE A 13 -17.69 -6.23 -4.39
C ILE A 13 -18.72 -5.26 -3.80
N THR A 14 -18.28 -4.42 -2.85
CA THR A 14 -19.12 -3.40 -2.22
C THR A 14 -18.31 -2.14 -1.93
N PRO A 15 -18.86 -0.94 -2.14
CA PRO A 15 -18.20 0.30 -1.73
C PRO A 15 -17.92 0.32 -0.22
N ILE A 16 -16.65 0.27 0.17
CA ILE A 16 -16.22 0.16 1.56
C ILE A 16 -14.92 0.94 1.76
N THR A 17 -14.77 1.58 2.93
CA THR A 17 -13.54 2.29 3.29
C THR A 17 -12.74 1.44 4.27
N PHE A 18 -11.43 1.37 4.04
CA PHE A 18 -10.50 0.63 4.89
C PHE A 18 -9.45 1.55 5.52
N SER A 19 -9.23 1.35 6.82
CA SER A 19 -7.98 1.74 7.47
C SER A 19 -7.03 0.55 7.47
N ILE A 20 -5.79 0.75 7.04
CA ILE A 20 -4.82 -0.34 6.83
C ILE A 20 -3.64 -0.21 7.80
N SER A 21 -3.37 -1.29 8.52
CA SER A 21 -2.16 -1.46 9.37
C SER A 21 -1.37 -2.66 8.87
N MET A 22 -0.03 -2.64 8.96
CA MET A 22 0.80 -3.78 8.57
C MET A 22 2.11 -3.83 9.36
N ASN A 23 2.55 -5.04 9.66
CA ASN A 23 3.87 -5.35 10.24
C ASN A 23 4.38 -6.70 9.69
N ASP A 24 5.46 -7.23 10.27
CA ASP A 24 6.10 -8.45 9.78
C ASP A 24 5.24 -9.72 9.97
N TYR A 25 4.22 -9.68 10.84
CA TYR A 25 3.32 -10.80 11.12
C TYR A 25 2.07 -10.82 10.24
N GLY A 26 1.77 -9.73 9.55
CA GLY A 26 0.59 -9.63 8.69
C GLY A 26 0.07 -8.21 8.52
N PHE A 27 -1.20 -8.10 8.17
CA PHE A 27 -1.87 -6.82 7.98
C PHE A 27 -3.30 -6.88 8.52
N GLU A 28 -3.84 -5.70 8.77
CA GLU A 28 -5.22 -5.47 9.21
C GLU A 28 -5.92 -4.59 8.17
N LEU A 29 -7.17 -4.96 7.88
CA LEU A 29 -8.13 -4.15 7.14
C LEU A 29 -9.29 -3.84 8.08
N LEU A 30 -9.32 -2.62 8.61
CA LEU A 30 -10.38 -2.18 9.52
C LEU A 30 -11.43 -1.39 8.72
N SER A 31 -12.69 -1.74 8.90
CA SER A 31 -13.83 -1.04 8.30
C SER A 31 -14.92 -0.79 9.33
N ASP A 32 -15.73 0.24 9.09
CA ASP A 32 -16.96 0.54 9.82
C ASP A 32 -18.15 -0.33 9.37
N GLN A 33 -17.98 -1.09 8.29
CA GLN A 33 -18.99 -1.98 7.73
C GLN A 33 -18.54 -3.45 7.76
N PRO A 34 -19.48 -4.41 7.73
CA PRO A 34 -19.15 -5.82 7.55
C PRO A 34 -18.34 -6.03 6.26
N ILE A 35 -17.23 -6.74 6.38
CA ILE A 35 -16.36 -7.06 5.25
C ILE A 35 -16.96 -8.30 4.54
N PRO A 36 -17.35 -8.20 3.25
CA PRO A 36 -18.03 -9.29 2.54
C PRO A 36 -17.03 -10.35 2.06
N VAL A 37 -16.36 -11.03 3.00
CA VAL A 37 -15.36 -12.07 2.74
C VAL A 37 -15.78 -13.35 3.43
N ASP A 38 -15.85 -14.43 2.66
CA ASP A 38 -16.18 -15.77 3.14
C ASP A 38 -15.47 -16.85 2.32
N ASP A 39 -15.74 -18.11 2.62
CA ASP A 39 -15.10 -19.24 1.96
C ASP A 39 -15.43 -19.33 0.45
N SER A 40 -16.50 -18.65 -0.02
CA SER A 40 -16.90 -18.68 -1.42
C SER A 40 -16.06 -17.76 -2.31
N ASN A 41 -15.52 -16.67 -1.76
CA ASN A 41 -14.81 -15.65 -2.55
C ASN A 41 -13.32 -15.50 -2.21
N ILE A 42 -12.84 -16.10 -1.11
CA ILE A 42 -11.48 -15.87 -0.62
C ILE A 42 -10.38 -16.28 -1.60
N TYR A 43 -10.59 -17.36 -2.36
CA TYR A 43 -9.64 -17.82 -3.38
C TYR A 43 -9.54 -16.85 -4.56
N GLU A 44 -10.66 -16.26 -4.96
CA GLU A 44 -10.70 -15.24 -6.01
C GLU A 44 -10.01 -13.95 -5.54
N LEU A 45 -10.31 -13.52 -4.31
CA LEU A 45 -9.67 -12.33 -3.72
C LEU A 45 -8.14 -12.47 -3.62
N LEU A 46 -7.63 -13.68 -3.42
CA LEU A 46 -6.20 -14.00 -3.33
C LEU A 46 -5.60 -14.55 -4.63
N THR A 47 -6.28 -14.39 -5.78
CA THR A 47 -5.72 -14.84 -7.07
C THR A 47 -4.49 -14.03 -7.49
N SER A 48 -3.59 -14.65 -8.25
CA SER A 48 -2.48 -13.95 -8.93
C SER A 48 -2.87 -13.37 -10.30
N ASP A 49 -4.11 -13.62 -10.74
CA ASP A 49 -4.67 -13.05 -11.98
C ASP A 49 -4.87 -11.54 -11.86
N ASN A 50 -4.68 -10.81 -12.95
CA ASN A 50 -4.80 -9.35 -13.03
C ASN A 50 -4.01 -8.55 -11.98
N LEU A 51 -3.03 -9.18 -11.32
CA LEU A 51 -2.30 -8.62 -10.18
C LEU A 51 -1.73 -7.22 -10.44
N VAL A 52 -1.10 -7.02 -11.61
CA VAL A 52 -0.47 -5.73 -11.96
C VAL A 52 -1.51 -4.62 -12.09
N ALA A 53 -2.63 -4.91 -12.76
CA ALA A 53 -3.71 -3.95 -12.95
C ALA A 53 -4.42 -3.61 -11.62
N ASP A 54 -4.60 -4.61 -10.75
CA ASP A 54 -5.23 -4.39 -9.45
C ASP A 54 -4.30 -3.63 -8.49
N ILE A 55 -3.00 -3.93 -8.48
CA ILE A 55 -2.01 -3.16 -7.72
C ILE A 55 -2.03 -1.69 -8.16
N GLN A 56 -2.02 -1.47 -9.47
CA GLN A 56 -2.07 -0.13 -10.08
C GLN A 56 -3.25 0.70 -9.58
N LYS A 57 -4.43 0.09 -9.44
CA LYS A 57 -5.65 0.74 -8.96
C LYS A 57 -5.76 0.80 -7.44
N SER A 58 -5.15 -0.13 -6.72
CA SER A 58 -5.23 -0.23 -5.26
C SER A 58 -4.39 0.79 -4.51
N VAL A 59 -3.38 1.34 -5.18
CA VAL A 59 -2.44 2.31 -4.62
C VAL A 59 -2.56 3.60 -5.41
N ASN A 60 -2.25 4.74 -4.79
CA ASN A 60 -2.07 5.98 -5.52
C ASN A 60 -0.77 5.94 -6.35
N SER A 61 -0.75 5.05 -7.35
CA SER A 61 0.38 4.79 -8.24
C SER A 61 0.81 6.06 -8.96
N VAL A 62 -0.14 6.96 -9.22
CA VAL A 62 0.12 8.28 -9.82
C VAL A 62 0.95 9.16 -8.90
N GLU A 63 0.60 9.25 -7.62
CA GLU A 63 1.38 10.04 -6.65
C GLU A 63 2.76 9.44 -6.40
N MET A 64 2.84 8.12 -6.24
CA MET A 64 4.13 7.43 -6.05
C MET A 64 5.04 7.58 -7.27
N ALA A 65 4.49 7.40 -8.47
CA ALA A 65 5.21 7.63 -9.72
C ALA A 65 5.64 9.09 -9.86
N SER A 66 4.79 10.07 -9.49
CA SER A 66 5.16 11.48 -9.49
C SER A 66 6.32 11.79 -8.53
N ARG A 67 6.35 11.16 -7.35
CA ARG A 67 7.49 11.28 -6.42
C ARG A 67 8.76 10.68 -7.02
N LYS A 68 8.68 9.47 -7.58
CA LYS A 68 9.81 8.77 -8.20
C LYS A 68 10.34 9.45 -9.46
N PHE A 69 9.45 10.09 -10.22
CA PHE A 69 9.77 10.79 -11.46
C PHE A 69 10.80 11.91 -11.27
N ARG A 70 10.89 12.51 -10.08
CA ARG A 70 11.91 13.53 -9.79
C ARG A 70 13.32 13.01 -10.04
N ASP A 71 13.64 11.83 -9.52
CA ASP A 71 15.00 11.26 -9.64
C ASP A 71 15.30 10.93 -11.10
N ILE A 72 14.31 10.41 -11.82
CA ILE A 72 14.41 10.10 -13.25
C ILE A 72 14.58 11.37 -14.09
N ALA A 73 13.82 12.43 -13.80
CA ALA A 73 13.88 13.71 -14.52
C ALA A 73 15.20 14.44 -14.26
N VAL A 74 15.80 14.27 -13.09
CA VAL A 74 17.17 14.71 -12.81
C VAL A 74 18.17 13.96 -13.69
N ILE A 75 18.12 12.62 -13.69
CA ILE A 75 19.08 11.78 -14.42
C ILE A 75 18.96 12.02 -15.93
N GLY A 76 17.72 12.16 -16.41
CA GLY A 76 17.41 12.49 -17.80
C GLY A 76 17.70 13.94 -18.19
N GLY A 77 18.26 14.76 -17.29
CA GLY A 77 18.63 16.15 -17.57
C GLY A 77 17.46 17.13 -17.73
N LEU A 78 16.23 16.70 -17.47
CA LEU A 78 15.04 17.56 -17.52
C LEU A 78 14.97 18.55 -16.35
N ILE A 79 15.64 18.24 -15.24
CA ILE A 79 15.65 19.09 -14.05
C ILE A 79 17.10 19.42 -13.68
N PHE A 80 17.41 20.72 -13.77
CA PHE A 80 18.68 21.25 -13.33
C PHE A 80 18.77 21.34 -11.79
N GLN A 81 19.77 20.69 -11.20
CA GLN A 81 19.95 20.65 -9.74
C GLN A 81 20.66 21.88 -9.16
N GLY A 82 21.37 22.66 -9.97
CA GLY A 82 22.23 23.74 -9.50
C GLY A 82 23.66 23.56 -9.96
N MET A 83 24.50 24.55 -9.67
CA MET A 83 25.93 24.52 -9.95
C MET A 83 26.70 23.94 -8.76
N PRO A 84 27.94 23.45 -8.93
CA PRO A 84 28.80 23.05 -7.81
C PRO A 84 28.89 24.18 -6.77
N GLY A 85 28.38 23.95 -5.56
CA GLY A 85 28.31 24.95 -4.47
C GLY A 85 26.94 25.63 -4.28
N GLU A 86 26.06 25.62 -5.27
CA GLU A 86 24.71 26.20 -5.19
C GLU A 86 23.64 25.20 -5.61
N GLN A 87 23.29 24.29 -4.69
CA GLN A 87 22.24 23.31 -4.91
C GLN A 87 20.85 23.93 -4.73
N LYS A 88 19.96 23.74 -5.71
CA LYS A 88 18.54 24.10 -5.55
C LYS A 88 17.92 23.27 -4.42
N LYS A 89 17.05 23.92 -3.61
CA LYS A 89 16.35 23.24 -2.53
C LYS A 89 15.49 22.10 -3.06
N ALA A 90 15.52 20.94 -2.38
CA ALA A 90 14.78 19.74 -2.75
C ALA A 90 13.28 19.96 -3.02
N ARG A 91 12.64 20.88 -2.28
CA ARG A 91 11.22 21.24 -2.47
C ARG A 91 10.95 21.86 -3.85
N HIS A 92 11.86 22.69 -4.36
CA HIS A 92 11.69 23.30 -5.69
C HIS A 92 11.86 22.27 -6.79
N LEU A 93 12.84 21.36 -6.64
CA LEU A 93 13.03 20.25 -7.58
C LEU A 93 11.78 19.35 -7.64
N GLN A 94 11.16 19.06 -6.49
CA GLN A 94 9.93 18.29 -6.43
C GLN A 94 8.78 18.99 -7.16
N SER A 95 8.61 20.29 -6.95
CA SER A 95 7.57 21.07 -7.62
C SER A 95 7.72 21.04 -9.15
N SER A 96 8.94 21.22 -9.66
CA SER A 96 9.20 21.16 -11.10
C SER A 96 8.97 19.76 -11.69
N ALA A 97 9.42 18.72 -10.97
CA ALA A 97 9.19 17.33 -11.39
C ALA A 97 7.71 16.98 -11.48
N SER A 98 6.92 17.37 -10.48
CA SER A 98 5.49 17.11 -10.45
C SER A 98 4.73 17.83 -11.56
N LEU A 99 5.16 19.02 -12.00
CA LEU A 99 4.58 19.68 -13.17
C LEU A 99 4.89 18.92 -14.46
N LEU A 100 6.16 18.57 -14.70
CA LEU A 100 6.58 17.79 -15.87
C LEU A 100 5.86 16.44 -15.93
N PHE A 101 5.75 15.75 -14.79
CA PHE A 101 5.01 14.50 -14.69
C PHE A 101 3.55 14.65 -15.12
N LYS A 102 2.86 15.70 -14.65
CA LYS A 102 1.47 15.98 -15.04
C LYS A 102 1.34 16.22 -16.54
N VAL A 103 2.24 17.02 -17.12
CA VAL A 103 2.24 17.31 -18.56
C VAL A 103 2.43 16.03 -19.37
N PHE A 104 3.40 15.17 -19.01
CA PHE A 104 3.57 13.90 -19.71
C PHE A 104 2.38 12.97 -19.51
N ASN A 105 1.81 12.91 -18.32
CA ASN A 105 0.65 12.06 -18.08
C ASN A 105 -0.61 12.51 -18.85
N GLU A 106 -0.74 13.80 -19.17
CA GLU A 106 -1.88 14.35 -19.90
C GLU A 106 -1.67 14.35 -21.43
N TYR A 107 -0.45 14.64 -21.89
CA TYR A 107 -0.15 14.89 -23.31
C TYR A 107 0.76 13.84 -23.97
N ASP A 108 1.50 13.04 -23.19
CA ASP A 108 2.46 12.04 -23.71
C ASP A 108 2.52 10.78 -22.83
N LEU A 109 1.44 9.99 -22.85
CA LEU A 109 1.34 8.73 -22.11
C LEU A 109 2.39 7.67 -22.54
N ASN A 110 3.00 7.85 -23.73
CA ASN A 110 4.01 6.95 -24.25
C ASN A 110 5.44 7.36 -23.89
N ASN A 111 5.61 8.45 -23.13
CA ASN A 111 6.90 8.94 -22.69
C ASN A 111 7.71 7.86 -21.94
N LEU A 112 8.97 7.66 -22.34
CA LEU A 112 9.82 6.63 -21.74
C LEU A 112 10.15 6.90 -20.28
N LEU A 113 10.32 8.17 -19.88
CA LEU A 113 10.62 8.55 -18.50
C LEU A 113 9.40 8.36 -17.59
N LEU A 114 8.20 8.64 -18.12
CA LEU A 114 6.95 8.35 -17.44
C LEU A 114 6.79 6.84 -17.20
N ARG A 115 6.98 6.03 -18.25
CA ARG A 115 6.96 4.55 -18.16
C ARG A 115 8.00 4.02 -17.16
N GLN A 116 9.21 4.58 -17.16
CA GLN A 116 10.25 4.22 -16.21
C GLN A 116 9.84 4.52 -14.76
N ALA A 117 9.21 5.67 -14.49
CA ALA A 117 8.74 6.03 -13.15
C ALA A 117 7.72 5.02 -12.61
N TYR A 118 6.76 4.63 -13.45
CA TYR A 118 5.81 3.57 -13.11
C TYR A 118 6.51 2.22 -12.90
N ASN A 119 7.38 1.80 -13.81
CA ASN A 119 8.10 0.53 -13.70
C ASN A 119 8.94 0.44 -12.43
N GLU A 120 9.65 1.51 -12.05
CA GLU A 120 10.44 1.51 -10.82
C GLU A 120 9.57 1.49 -9.56
N VAL A 121 8.43 2.17 -9.55
CA VAL A 121 7.46 2.05 -8.44
C VAL A 121 6.97 0.61 -8.31
N PHE A 122 6.60 -0.05 -9.42
CA PHE A 122 6.13 -1.44 -9.38
C PHE A 122 7.23 -2.44 -9.01
N THR A 123 8.44 -2.25 -9.53
CA THR A 123 9.55 -3.19 -9.32
C THR A 123 10.14 -3.02 -7.92
N GLN A 124 10.44 -1.79 -7.51
CA GLN A 124 11.21 -1.51 -6.29
C GLN A 124 10.33 -1.27 -5.06
N GLN A 125 9.18 -0.61 -5.20
CA GLN A 125 8.34 -0.26 -4.05
C GLN A 125 7.21 -1.26 -3.79
N MET A 126 6.72 -1.94 -4.84
CA MET A 126 5.61 -2.89 -4.70
C MET A 126 6.05 -4.35 -4.58
N GLU A 127 7.34 -4.66 -4.82
CA GLU A 127 7.90 -6.02 -4.84
C GLU A 127 6.97 -7.01 -5.58
N GLU A 128 6.48 -6.63 -6.77
CA GLU A 128 5.44 -7.37 -7.50
C GLU A 128 5.76 -8.86 -7.65
N THR A 129 7.00 -9.20 -7.97
CA THR A 129 7.45 -10.59 -8.12
C THR A 129 7.29 -11.37 -6.82
N ARG A 130 7.63 -10.76 -5.68
CA ARG A 130 7.51 -11.40 -4.37
C ARG A 130 6.04 -11.57 -3.98
N LEU A 131 5.20 -10.57 -4.25
CA LEU A 131 3.76 -10.67 -4.01
C LEU A 131 3.12 -11.76 -4.88
N ARG A 132 3.46 -11.81 -6.17
CA ARG A 132 3.01 -12.86 -7.09
C ARG A 132 3.35 -14.25 -6.58
N ASN A 133 4.61 -14.47 -6.20
CA ASN A 133 5.07 -15.75 -5.66
C ASN A 133 4.31 -16.12 -4.36
N ALA A 134 4.04 -15.14 -3.50
CA ALA A 134 3.26 -15.36 -2.29
C ALA A 134 1.81 -15.76 -2.60
N LEU A 135 1.14 -15.07 -3.53
CA LEU A 135 -0.23 -15.39 -3.95
C LEU A 135 -0.31 -16.77 -4.61
N GLN A 136 0.62 -17.10 -5.51
CA GLN A 136 0.70 -18.42 -6.11
C GLN A 136 0.87 -19.52 -5.05
N ARG A 137 1.73 -19.31 -4.04
CA ARG A 137 1.86 -20.25 -2.92
C ARG A 137 0.56 -20.40 -2.13
N ILE A 138 -0.15 -19.29 -1.88
CA ILE A 138 -1.44 -19.29 -1.17
C ILE A 138 -2.50 -20.03 -1.98
N GLN A 139 -2.55 -19.88 -3.31
CA GLN A 139 -3.51 -20.58 -4.18
C GLN A 139 -3.38 -22.11 -4.10
N HIS A 140 -2.18 -22.62 -3.87
CA HIS A 140 -1.93 -24.06 -3.68
C HIS A 140 -2.07 -24.51 -2.22
N SER A 141 -2.46 -23.62 -1.32
CA SER A 141 -2.63 -23.90 0.11
C SER A 141 -4.10 -23.97 0.50
N GLN A 142 -4.40 -24.64 1.60
CA GLN A 142 -5.72 -24.55 2.23
C GLN A 142 -5.85 -23.20 2.93
N ILE A 143 -6.82 -22.38 2.51
CA ILE A 143 -7.14 -21.12 3.17
C ILE A 143 -8.15 -21.41 4.28
N VAL A 144 -7.88 -20.92 5.49
CA VAL A 144 -8.74 -21.13 6.65
C VAL A 144 -9.22 -19.78 7.16
N LEU A 145 -10.49 -19.45 6.90
CA LEU A 145 -11.13 -18.28 7.47
C LEU A 145 -11.69 -18.60 8.86
N LYS A 146 -11.45 -17.69 9.81
CA LYS A 146 -11.95 -17.78 11.19
C LYS A 146 -12.46 -16.41 11.65
N PHE A 147 -13.58 -16.43 12.36
CA PHE A 147 -14.24 -15.26 12.93
C PHE A 147 -14.21 -15.35 14.46
N PRO A 148 -13.05 -15.11 15.10
CA PRO A 148 -12.94 -15.20 16.55
C PRO A 148 -13.74 -14.08 17.23
N LYS A 149 -14.36 -14.38 18.38
CA LYS A 149 -15.10 -13.38 19.18
C LYS A 149 -14.21 -12.44 20.00
N ARG A 150 -12.92 -12.75 20.09
CA ARG A 150 -11.90 -11.99 20.83
C ARG A 150 -10.64 -11.90 19.99
N LEU A 151 -9.79 -10.92 20.30
CA LEU A 151 -8.46 -10.81 19.68
C LEU A 151 -7.66 -12.09 19.94
N THR A 152 -7.03 -12.59 18.89
CA THR A 152 -6.13 -13.73 18.98
C THR A 152 -4.71 -13.27 19.35
N PRO A 153 -3.88 -14.13 19.98
CA PRO A 153 -2.48 -13.79 20.26
C PRO A 153 -1.70 -13.37 19.02
N LEU A 154 -2.00 -13.95 17.85
CA LEU A 154 -1.35 -13.61 16.58
C LEU A 154 -1.82 -12.27 16.01
N SER A 155 -3.08 -11.89 16.21
CA SER A 155 -3.59 -10.58 15.78
C SER A 155 -3.13 -9.43 16.67
N PHE A 156 -2.75 -9.70 17.92
CA PHE A 156 -2.50 -8.68 18.92
C PHE A 156 -1.42 -7.64 18.52
N PRO A 157 -0.23 -8.04 18.02
CA PRO A 157 0.80 -7.07 17.62
C PRO A 157 0.31 -6.09 16.55
N ILE A 158 -0.42 -6.60 15.54
CA ILE A 158 -0.95 -5.79 14.43
C ILE A 158 -2.00 -4.79 14.93
N VAL A 159 -2.89 -5.23 15.82
CA VAL A 159 -3.93 -4.37 16.40
C VAL A 159 -3.31 -3.24 17.23
N VAL A 160 -2.31 -3.55 18.05
CA VAL A 160 -1.60 -2.54 18.86
C VAL A 160 -0.91 -1.50 17.96
N ASP A 161 -0.25 -1.94 16.90
CA ASP A 161 0.36 -1.03 15.92
C ASP A 161 -0.68 -0.12 15.25
N GLY A 162 -1.86 -0.65 14.93
CA GLY A 162 -2.98 0.10 14.36
C GLY A 162 -3.55 1.17 15.29
N LEU A 163 -3.64 0.89 16.59
CA LEU A 163 -4.14 1.83 17.61
C LEU A 163 -3.29 3.09 17.71
N ASN A 164 -1.98 2.99 17.50
CA ASN A 164 -1.06 4.12 17.58
C ASN A 164 -1.17 5.09 16.40
N ARG A 165 -1.55 4.59 15.22
CA ARG A 165 -1.57 5.38 13.99
C ARG A 165 -2.90 6.08 13.75
N ASN A 166 -4.01 5.49 14.22
CA ASN A 166 -5.35 5.91 13.82
C ASN A 166 -6.20 6.51 14.95
N ASN A 167 -5.74 6.52 16.20
CA ASN A 167 -6.52 7.02 17.33
C ASN A 167 -5.79 8.12 18.10
N LEU A 168 -6.41 9.30 18.20
CA LEU A 168 -6.06 10.30 19.20
C LEU A 168 -6.75 9.91 20.51
N SER A 169 -5.99 9.48 21.52
CA SER A 169 -6.51 9.09 22.83
C SER A 169 -5.79 9.86 23.94
N SER A 170 -6.53 10.23 24.99
CA SER A 170 -5.98 10.82 26.22
C SER A 170 -5.37 9.78 27.17
N GLU A 171 -5.55 8.50 26.88
CA GLU A 171 -5.02 7.39 27.67
C GLU A 171 -3.62 6.99 27.19
N LYS A 172 -2.74 6.62 28.12
CA LYS A 172 -1.42 6.10 27.76
C LYS A 172 -1.55 4.78 27.03
N LEU A 173 -0.76 4.59 25.98
CA LEU A 173 -0.73 3.35 25.20
C LEU A 173 -0.50 2.12 26.09
N GLU A 174 0.43 2.21 27.04
CA GLU A 174 0.77 1.13 27.98
C GLU A 174 -0.46 0.63 28.75
N ASP A 175 -1.32 1.54 29.21
CA ASP A 175 -2.54 1.22 29.96
C ASP A 175 -3.58 0.53 29.07
N ARG A 176 -3.69 0.94 27.79
CA ARG A 176 -4.56 0.27 26.80
C ARG A 176 -4.05 -1.13 26.45
N VAL A 177 -2.75 -1.27 26.21
CA VAL A 177 -2.10 -2.56 25.89
C VAL A 177 -2.27 -3.53 27.04
N ARG A 178 -2.07 -3.09 28.29
CA ARG A 178 -2.25 -3.94 29.48
C ARG A 178 -3.68 -4.44 29.63
N ARG A 179 -4.69 -3.58 29.44
CA ARG A 179 -6.10 -4.00 29.45
C ARG A 179 -6.43 -5.02 28.35
N MET A 180 -5.89 -4.84 27.15
CA MET A 180 -6.10 -5.81 26.08
C MET A 180 -5.39 -7.14 26.35
N GLN A 181 -4.20 -7.13 26.95
CA GLN A 181 -3.50 -8.35 27.39
C GLN A 181 -4.29 -9.14 28.45
N GLU A 182 -5.02 -8.45 29.34
CA GLU A 182 -5.90 -9.10 30.30
C GLU A 182 -7.11 -9.79 29.63
N GLN A 183 -7.57 -9.29 28.47
CA GLN A 183 -8.66 -9.90 27.68
C GLN A 183 -8.22 -11.12 26.85
N LEU A 184 -6.91 -11.28 26.64
CA LEU A 184 -6.29 -12.41 25.96
C LEU A 184 -6.11 -13.65 26.87
N ARG A 185 -6.24 -13.48 28.19
CA ARG A 185 -6.26 -14.56 29.19
C ARG A 185 -7.64 -15.20 29.29
#